data_AF-A0A0G0G5L8-F1
#
_entry.id   AF-A0A0G0G5L8-F1
#
_cell.length_a   1.000
_cell.length_b   1.000
_cell.length_c   1.000
_cell.angle_alpha   90.00
_cell.angle_beta   90.00
_cell.angle_gamma   90.00
#
_symmetry.space_group_name_H-M   'P 1'
#
loop_
_entity.id
_entity.type
_entity.pdbx_description
1 polymer ?
#
loop_
_entity_poly.entity_id
_entity_poly.type
_entity_poly.pdbx_seq_one_letter_code
_entity_poly.pdbx_strand_id
1 'polypeptide(L)' 'MAVIYPASILPVPFRTIAYMLPPTYIFEAARASINNKIIRWDYIGIALILDIVFFIIAITVFNLLFESSKKSGQFARLET' A
#
# COMPACT_ATOMS: atom_id res chain seq x y z
N MET A 1 -11.37 -0.63 -1.58
CA MET A 1 -10.80 -0.83 -0.23
C MET A 1 -11.86 -1.49 0.63
N ALA A 2 -11.56 -2.63 1.26
CA ALA A 2 -12.52 -3.46 2.01
C ALA A 2 -12.69 -3.00 3.47
N VAL A 3 -12.96 -1.71 3.67
CA VAL A 3 -13.03 -1.07 5.00
C VAL A 3 -14.28 -1.53 5.75
N ILE A 4 -15.45 -1.33 5.14
CA ILE A 4 -16.74 -1.63 5.75
C ILE A 4 -17.18 -3.06 5.39
N TYR A 5 -17.01 -3.44 4.12
CA TYR A 5 -17.41 -4.75 3.60
C TYR A 5 -16.21 -5.66 3.32
N PRO A 6 -16.38 -6.99 3.41
CA PRO A 6 -15.30 -7.93 3.13
C PRO A 6 -14.89 -7.94 1.66
N ALA A 7 -13.63 -8.26 1.37
CA ALA A 7 -13.16 -8.30 -0.01
C ALA A 7 -13.85 -9.41 -0.83
N SER A 8 -14.42 -10.41 -0.15
CA SER A 8 -15.16 -11.52 -0.75
C SER A 8 -16.40 -11.11 -1.55
N ILE A 9 -17.05 -9.99 -1.21
CA ILE A 9 -18.26 -9.51 -1.89
C ILE A 9 -17.96 -8.77 -3.21
N LEU A 10 -16.70 -8.43 -3.48
CA LEU A 10 -16.33 -7.75 -4.72
C LEU A 10 -16.30 -8.74 -5.91
N PRO A 11 -16.71 -8.28 -7.12
CA PRO A 11 -16.50 -9.06 -8.34
C PRO A 11 -15.02 -9.36 -8.56
N VAL A 12 -14.71 -10.48 -9.20
CA VAL A 12 -13.35 -11.02 -9.37
C VAL A 12 -12.28 -9.98 -9.75
N PRO A 13 -12.46 -9.11 -10.78
CA PRO A 13 -11.42 -8.15 -11.15
C PRO A 13 -11.12 -7.12 -10.04
N PHE A 14 -12.17 -6.60 -9.40
CA PHE A 14 -12.03 -5.61 -8.32
C PHE A 14 -11.46 -6.23 -7.05
N ARG A 15 -11.77 -7.50 -6.80
CA ARG A 15 -11.24 -8.27 -5.68
C ARG A 15 -9.72 -8.49 -5.83
N THR A 16 -9.23 -8.79 -7.03
CA THR A 16 -7.78 -8.91 -7.28
C THR A 16 -7.05 -7.60 -7.00
N ILE A 17 -7.59 -6.46 -7.45
CA ILE A 17 -7.00 -5.14 -7.18
C ILE A 17 -7.03 -4.84 -5.68
N ALA A 18 -8.11 -5.20 -4.99
CA ALA A 18 -8.19 -5.04 -3.54
C ALA A 18 -7.09 -5.83 -2.83
N TYR A 19 -6.82 -7.08 -3.22
CA TYR A 19 -5.73 -7.89 -2.64
C TYR A 19 -4.32 -7.45 -3.05
N MET A 20 -4.14 -6.54 -4.01
CA MET A 20 -2.84 -5.90 -4.26
C MET A 20 -2.52 -4.77 -3.27
N LEU A 21 -3.46 -4.39 -2.41
CA LEU A 21 -3.30 -3.26 -1.48
C LEU A 21 -3.03 -3.77 -0.06
N PRO A 22 -1.97 -3.30 0.62
CA PRO A 22 -1.67 -3.69 2.00
C PRO A 22 -2.85 -3.51 2.97
N PRO A 23 -3.64 -2.41 2.93
CA PRO A 23 -4.72 -2.21 3.89
C PRO A 23 -5.80 -3.29 3.83
N THR A 24 -6.02 -3.95 2.68
CA THR A 24 -7.02 -5.02 2.57
C THR A 24 -6.72 -6.17 3.51
N TYR A 25 -5.45 -6.57 3.64
CA TYR A 25 -5.04 -7.66 4.54
C TYR A 25 -5.19 -7.27 6.02
N ILE A 26 -4.86 -6.03 6.39
CA ILE A 26 -5.03 -5.52 7.76
C ILE A 26 -6.51 -5.46 8.14
N PHE A 27 -7.39 -4.95 7.26
CA PHE A 27 -8.83 -4.93 7.52
C PHE A 27 -9.43 -6.33 7.64
N GLU A 28 -8.97 -7.29 6.83
CA GLU A 28 -9.39 -8.68 6.96
C GLU A 28 -8.87 -9.35 8.24
N ALA A 29 -7.63 -9.05 8.66
CA ALA A 29 -7.07 -9.54 9.92
C ALA A 29 -7.80 -8.95 11.13
N ALA A 30 -8.10 -7.64 11.10
CA ALA A 30 -8.89 -6.97 12.12
C ALA A 30 -10.30 -7.56 12.21
N ARG A 31 -10.95 -7.81 11.07
CA ARG A 31 -12.27 -8.46 11.03
C ARG A 31 -12.23 -9.89 11.62
N ALA A 32 -11.20 -10.67 11.30
CA ALA A 32 -11.02 -12.01 11.86
C ALA A 32 -10.81 -11.98 13.39
N SER A 33 -10.08 -10.97 13.89
CA SER A 33 -9.86 -10.75 15.32
C SER A 33 -11.16 -10.38 16.03
N ILE A 34 -11.98 -9.49 15.46
CA ILE A 34 -13.26 -9.07 16.05
C ILE A 34 -14.28 -10.20 16.03
N ASN A 35 -14.46 -10.88 14.89
CA ASN A 35 -15.53 -11.86 14.72
C ASN A 35 -15.21 -13.23 15.32
N ASN A 36 -13.97 -13.68 15.18
CA ASN A 36 -13.57 -15.04 15.57
C ASN A 36 -12.60 -15.08 16.75
N LYS A 37 -12.18 -13.92 17.29
CA LYS A 37 -11.12 -13.81 18.31
C LYS A 37 -9.78 -14.46 17.89
N ILE A 38 -9.56 -14.58 16.57
CA ILE A 38 -8.36 -15.17 15.98
C ILE A 38 -7.53 -14.07 15.34
N ILE A 39 -6.25 -14.01 15.70
CA ILE A 39 -5.28 -13.12 15.05
C ILE A 39 -4.68 -13.85 13.85
N ARG A 40 -4.97 -13.35 12.65
CA ARG A 40 -4.42 -13.90 11.39
C ARG A 40 -3.06 -13.28 11.10
N TRP A 41 -2.02 -13.83 11.71
CA TRP A 41 -0.62 -13.40 11.51
C TRP A 41 -0.18 -13.48 10.04
N ASP A 42 -0.71 -14.43 9.28
CA ASP A 42 -0.43 -14.56 7.85
C ASP A 42 -0.78 -13.28 7.08
N TYR A 43 -1.94 -12.68 7.38
CA TYR A 43 -2.40 -11.47 6.71
C TYR A 43 -1.58 -10.25 7.12
N ILE A 44 -1.18 -10.18 8.39
CA ILE A 44 -0.30 -9.12 8.89
C ILE A 44 1.07 -9.21 8.22
N GLY A 45 1.62 -10.43 8.08
CA GLY A 45 2.87 -10.67 7.40
C GLY A 45 2.84 -10.27 5.92
N ILE A 46 1.75 -10.62 5.20
CA ILE A 46 1.58 -10.21 3.81
C ILE A 46 1.48 -8.68 3.69
N ALA A 47 0.72 -8.03 4.57
CA ALA A 47 0.60 -6.57 4.59
C ALA A 47 1.97 -5.90 4.77
N LEU A 48 2.77 -6.40 5.73
CA LEU A 48 4.12 -5.89 6.00
C LEU A 48 5.04 -6.01 4.78
N ILE A 49 5.04 -7.17 4.10
CA ILE A 49 5.84 -7.39 2.89
C ILE A 49 5.42 -6.39 1.81
N LEU A 50 4.12 -6.20 1.61
CA LEU A 50 3.60 -5.25 0.63
C LEU A 50 4.02 -3.81 0.97
N ASP A 51 3.93 -3.41 2.23
CA ASP A 51 4.37 -2.08 2.68
C ASP A 51 5.86 -1.86 2.40
N ILE A 52 6.72 -2.86 2.65
CA ILE A 52 8.15 -2.79 2.31
C ILE A 52 8.34 -2.62 0.81
N VAL A 53 7.61 -3.37 -0.03
CA VAL A 53 7.67 -3.25 -1.49
C VAL A 53 7.24 -1.85 -1.93
N PHE A 54 6.12 -1.34 -1.43
CA PHE A 54 5.64 0.00 -1.75
C PHE A 54 6.63 1.08 -1.28
N PHE A 55 7.26 0.89 -0.11
CA PHE A 55 8.27 1.80 0.41
C PHE A 55 9.52 1.86 -0.49
N ILE A 56 10.01 0.71 -0.94
CA ILE A 56 11.14 0.65 -1.88
C ILE A 56 10.77 1.36 -3.19
N ILE A 57 9.59 1.07 -3.75
CA ILE A 57 9.09 1.73 -4.97
C ILE A 57 9.02 3.25 -4.77
N ALA A 58 8.49 3.71 -3.64
CA ALA A 58 8.39 5.13 -3.32
C ALA A 58 9.77 5.79 -3.27
N ILE A 59 10.76 5.17 -2.63
CA ILE A 59 12.15 5.66 -2.59
C ILE A 59 12.75 5.71 -4.00
N THR A 60 12.57 4.68 -4.81
CA THR A 60 13.10 4.65 -6.18
C THR A 60 12.48 5.76 -7.03
N VAL A 61 11.15 5.90 -7.01
CA VAL A 61 10.43 6.95 -7.73
C VAL A 61 10.86 8.34 -7.24
N PHE A 62 10.95 8.52 -5.92
CA PHE A 62 11.40 9.78 -5.33
C PHE A 62 12.81 10.16 -5.81
N ASN A 63 13.75 9.22 -5.81
CA ASN A 63 15.11 9.46 -6.28
C ASN A 63 15.15 9.82 -7.78
N LEU A 64 14.38 9.12 -8.63
CA LEU A 64 14.27 9.45 -10.06
C LEU A 64 13.73 10.85 -10.30
N LEU A 65 12.69 11.25 -9.55
CA LEU A 65 12.12 12.60 -9.61
C LEU A 65 13.08 13.64 -9.06
N PHE A 66 13.82 13.30 -8.01
CA PHE A 66 14.82 14.19 -7.40
C PHE A 66 15.97 14.46 -8.37
N GLU A 67 16.51 13.43 -9.04
CA GLU A 67 17.53 13.60 -10.06
C GLU A 67 17.05 14.42 -11.26
N SER A 68 15.81 14.20 -11.70
CA SER A 68 15.18 14.98 -12.76
C SER A 68 15.05 16.45 -12.36
N SER A 69 14.66 16.72 -11.11
CA SER A 69 14.53 18.07 -10.56
C SER A 69 15.88 18.79 -10.46
N LYS A 70 16.96 18.09 -10.08
CA LYS A 70 18.33 18.64 -10.08
C LYS A 70 18.76 19.07 -11.49
N LYS A 71 18.49 18.25 -12.50
CA LYS A 71 18.86 18.54 -13.91
C LYS A 71 18.02 19.66 -14.53
N SER A 72 16.76 19.79 -14.15
CA SER A 72 15.85 20.83 -14.64
C SER A 72 16.12 22.22 -14.02
N GLY A 73 17.02 22.35 -13.04
CA GLY A 73 17.38 23.65 -12.46
C GLY A 73 16.27 24.35 -11.66
N GLN A 74 15.18 23.66 -11.30
CA GLN A 74 14.05 24.25 -10.56
C GLN A 74 14.44 24.79 -9.17
N PHE A 75 15.52 24.28 -8.58
CA PHE A 75 16.09 24.83 -7.34
C PHE A 75 16.94 26.09 -7.58
N ALA A 76 17.57 26.27 -8.75
CA ALA A 76 18.40 27.44 -9.04
C ALA A 76 17.58 28.69 -9.40
N ARG A 77 16.27 28.54 -9.65
CA ARG A 77 15.39 29.65 -10.04
C ARG A 77 14.61 30.29 -8.89
N LEU A 78 14.78 29.81 -7.65
CA LEU A 78 14.18 30.42 -6.46
C LEU A 78 15.13 31.44 -5.78
N GLU A 79 16.33 31.66 -6.33
CA GLU A 79 17.29 32.68 -5.88
C GLU A 79 17.44 33.82 -6.92
N THR A 80 16.38 34.20 -7.63
CA THR A 80 16.39 35.42 -8.46
C THR A 80 15.13 36.24 -8.27
#